data_AF-A0A7T8HEW1-F1
#
_entry.id   AF-A0A7T8HEW1-F1
#
_cell.length_a   1.000
_cell.length_b   1.000
_cell.length_c   1.000
_cell.angle_alpha   90.00
_cell.angle_beta   90.00
_cell.angle_gamma   90.00
#
_symmetry.space_group_name_H-M   'P 1'
#
loop_
_entity.id
_entity.type
_entity.pdbx_description
1 polymer ?
#
loop_
_entity_poly.entity_id
_entity_poly.type
_entity_poly.pdbx_seq_one_letter_code
_entity_poly.pdbx_strand_id
1 'polypeptide(L)'
;MKQHLVCTLHQEKWSLHFDGKKINGIEHQAVFLKNEAKEIKLNVLQLKDGTAATIEKGLQDVLQEFNLWGSILMIIADTTSVNTGKKSGVVIWLQQMFEKNGSPRPKFISCQHHVLDRILRIVMDDELHDSTKSPDIEYFFVKDLVRKYDQLKAAFSNEKAEIK
;
A
#
# COMPACT_ATOMS: atom_id res chain seq x y z
N MET A 1 10.68 -21.94 -9.24
CA MET A 1 10.75 -20.63 -8.55
C MET A 1 9.92 -20.60 -7.26
N LYS A 2 8.59 -20.79 -7.31
CA LYS A 2 7.72 -20.77 -6.12
C LYS A 2 8.13 -21.75 -5.01
N GLN A 3 8.42 -23.00 -5.38
CA GLN A 3 8.85 -24.03 -4.42
C GLN A 3 10.18 -23.70 -3.73
N HIS A 4 11.10 -23.04 -4.45
CA HIS A 4 12.34 -22.54 -3.86
C HIS A 4 12.07 -21.45 -2.82
N LEU A 5 11.19 -20.49 -3.12
CA LEU A 5 10.81 -19.43 -2.17
C LEU A 5 10.17 -19.99 -0.90
N VAL A 6 9.26 -20.95 -1.03
CA VAL A 6 8.64 -21.64 0.13
C VAL A 6 9.70 -22.27 1.04
N CYS A 7 10.76 -22.85 0.46
CA CYS A 7 11.83 -23.50 1.22
C CYS A 7 12.88 -22.55 1.81
N THR A 8 12.99 -21.30 1.36
CA THR A 8 14.10 -20.41 1.77
C THR A 8 13.66 -19.18 2.53
N LEU A 9 12.48 -18.62 2.26
CA LEU A 9 12.08 -17.33 2.84
C LEU A 9 12.03 -17.35 4.37
N HIS A 10 11.63 -18.47 4.97
CA HIS A 10 11.54 -18.59 6.42
C HIS A 10 12.91 -18.51 7.14
N GLN A 11 14.02 -18.66 6.41
CA GLN A 11 15.38 -18.62 6.96
C GLN A 11 15.89 -17.19 7.18
N GLU A 12 15.24 -16.20 6.57
CA GLU A 12 15.58 -14.78 6.69
C GLU A 12 14.57 -14.05 7.60
N LYS A 13 14.89 -12.80 7.93
CA LYS A 13 13.98 -11.89 8.66
C LYS A 13 13.42 -10.84 7.73
N TRP A 14 12.13 -10.56 7.87
CA TRP A 14 11.37 -9.76 6.92
C TRP A 14 10.49 -8.72 7.58
N SER A 15 10.28 -7.64 6.85
CA SER A 15 9.08 -6.82 6.96
C SER A 15 8.04 -7.31 5.94
N LEU A 16 6.82 -7.55 6.42
CA LEU A 16 5.65 -7.83 5.58
C LEU A 16 5.03 -6.51 5.17
N HIS A 17 4.83 -6.31 3.86
CA HIS A 17 4.13 -5.17 3.31
C HIS A 17 2.89 -5.63 2.59
N PHE A 18 1.81 -4.88 2.74
CA PHE A 18 0.62 -5.06 1.93
C PHE A 18 -0.05 -3.74 1.57
N ASP A 19 -0.61 -3.68 0.38
CA ASP A 19 -1.30 -2.51 -0.17
C ASP A 19 -2.51 -2.91 -1.00
N GLY A 20 -3.60 -2.15 -0.85
CA GLY A 20 -4.90 -2.46 -1.40
C GLY A 20 -5.33 -1.54 -2.52
N LYS A 21 -5.91 -2.11 -3.58
CA LYS A 21 -6.56 -1.34 -4.64
C LYS A 21 -7.77 -2.06 -5.20
N LYS A 22 -8.89 -1.35 -5.27
CA LYS A 22 -10.11 -1.85 -5.91
C LYS A 22 -10.06 -1.60 -7.42
N ILE A 23 -10.14 -2.68 -8.20
CA ILE A 23 -10.12 -2.64 -9.67
C ILE A 23 -11.32 -3.45 -10.16
N ASN A 24 -12.19 -2.84 -10.97
CA ASN A 24 -13.39 -3.47 -11.53
C ASN A 24 -14.28 -4.18 -10.48
N GLY A 25 -14.39 -3.58 -9.29
CA GLY A 25 -15.20 -4.12 -8.20
C GLY A 25 -14.48 -5.18 -7.33
N ILE A 26 -13.32 -5.67 -7.75
CA ILE A 26 -12.52 -6.67 -7.04
C ILE A 26 -11.41 -5.99 -6.25
N GLU A 27 -11.25 -6.39 -5.00
CA GLU A 27 -10.17 -5.91 -4.16
C GLU A 27 -8.88 -6.65 -4.52
N HIS A 28 -7.82 -5.92 -4.85
CA HIS A 28 -6.50 -6.49 -5.09
C HIS A 28 -5.57 -6.08 -3.96
N GLN A 29 -4.97 -7.05 -3.29
CA GLN A 29 -3.98 -6.80 -2.24
C GLN A 29 -2.61 -7.27 -2.72
N ALA A 30 -1.72 -6.32 -3.01
CA ALA A 30 -0.33 -6.62 -3.27
C ALA A 30 0.36 -7.00 -1.96
N VAL A 31 1.09 -8.12 -1.95
CA VAL A 31 1.80 -8.62 -0.77
C VAL A 31 3.26 -8.83 -1.13
N PHE A 32 4.15 -8.23 -0.36
CA PHE A 32 5.59 -8.34 -0.59
C PHE A 32 6.38 -8.35 0.70
N LEU A 33 7.56 -8.95 0.65
CA LEU A 33 8.52 -8.96 1.74
C LEU A 33 9.67 -8.03 1.42
N LYS A 34 10.18 -7.35 2.43
CA LYS A 34 11.37 -6.53 2.30
C LYS A 34 12.30 -6.71 3.50
N ASN A 35 13.59 -6.81 3.21
CA ASN A 35 14.66 -6.69 4.19
C ASN A 35 15.73 -5.72 3.66
N GLU A 36 16.87 -5.64 4.34
CA GLU A 36 17.95 -4.71 3.97
C GLU A 36 18.58 -5.03 2.61
N ALA A 37 18.52 -6.29 2.16
CA ALA A 37 19.18 -6.74 0.95
C ALA A 37 18.24 -6.73 -0.27
N LYS A 38 16.96 -7.07 -0.09
CA LYS A 38 16.05 -7.32 -1.21
C LYS A 38 14.57 -7.13 -0.88
N GLU A 39 13.81 -7.02 -1.97
CA GLU A 39 12.35 -7.02 -1.99
C GLU A 39 11.84 -8.22 -2.80
N ILE A 40 10.79 -8.88 -2.31
CA ILE A 40 10.19 -10.05 -2.95
C ILE A 40 8.68 -9.85 -3.04
N LYS A 41 8.16 -9.76 -4.26
CA LYS A 41 6.73 -9.74 -4.55
C LYS A 41 6.17 -11.15 -4.39
N LEU A 42 5.45 -11.40 -3.30
CA LEU A 42 4.94 -12.73 -2.98
C LEU A 42 3.69 -13.06 -3.78
N ASN A 43 2.71 -12.16 -3.76
CA ASN A 43 1.42 -12.41 -4.36
C ASN A 43 0.65 -11.11 -4.64
N VAL A 44 -0.35 -11.19 -5.50
CA VAL A 44 -1.42 -10.21 -5.61
C VAL A 44 -2.72 -10.96 -5.36
N LEU A 45 -3.27 -10.79 -4.16
CA LEU A 45 -4.50 -11.46 -3.75
C LEU A 45 -5.68 -10.80 -4.43
N GLN A 46 -6.54 -11.60 -5.05
CA GLN A 46 -7.84 -11.16 -5.53
C GLN A 46 -8.89 -11.53 -4.49
N LEU A 47 -9.45 -10.51 -3.84
CA LEU A 47 -10.36 -10.62 -2.73
C LEU A 47 -11.74 -10.10 -3.13
N LYS A 48 -12.78 -10.71 -2.55
CA LYS A 48 -14.18 -10.32 -2.81
C LYS A 48 -14.50 -8.89 -2.37
N ASP A 49 -13.83 -8.39 -1.34
CA ASP A 49 -14.00 -7.07 -0.77
C ASP A 49 -12.75 -6.64 0.02
N GLY A 50 -12.65 -5.34 0.29
CA GLY A 50 -11.58 -4.73 1.10
C GLY A 50 -11.92 -4.65 2.58
N THR A 51 -12.71 -5.57 3.12
CA THR A 51 -12.96 -5.61 4.56
C THR A 51 -11.75 -6.21 5.29
N ALA A 52 -11.55 -5.80 6.54
CA ALA A 52 -10.41 -6.28 7.33
C ALA A 52 -10.40 -7.81 7.46
N ALA A 53 -11.57 -8.46 7.53
CA ALA A 53 -11.68 -9.91 7.66
C ALA A 53 -11.24 -10.65 6.39
N THR A 54 -11.64 -10.14 5.22
CA THR A 54 -11.23 -10.75 3.95
C THR A 54 -9.73 -10.55 3.70
N ILE A 55 -9.20 -9.37 4.01
CA ILE A 55 -7.77 -9.06 3.84
C ILE A 55 -6.92 -9.90 4.80
N GLU A 56 -7.27 -9.93 6.09
CA GLU A 56 -6.56 -10.73 7.10
C GLU A 56 -6.52 -12.19 6.70
N LYS A 57 -7.66 -12.77 6.30
CA LYS A 57 -7.72 -14.17 5.87
C LYS A 57 -6.80 -14.45 4.69
N GLY A 58 -6.78 -13.57 3.69
CA GLY A 58 -5.89 -13.71 2.54
C GLY A 58 -4.41 -13.63 2.92
N LEU A 59 -4.06 -12.72 3.84
CA LEU A 59 -2.69 -12.59 4.34
C LEU A 59 -2.28 -13.80 5.20
N GLN A 60 -3.20 -14.34 6.01
CA GLN A 60 -2.99 -15.58 6.77
C GLN A 60 -2.60 -16.73 5.83
N ASP A 61 -3.34 -16.90 4.75
CA ASP A 61 -3.12 -17.99 3.81
C ASP A 61 -1.73 -17.87 3.14
N VAL A 62 -1.28 -16.65 2.81
CA VAL A 62 0.08 -16.38 2.33
C VAL A 62 1.12 -16.71 3.41
N LEU A 63 0.94 -16.24 4.64
CA LEU A 63 1.90 -16.50 5.73
C LEU A 63 2.06 -17.99 6.00
N GLN A 64 0.97 -18.76 5.92
CA GLN A 64 0.96 -20.21 6.06
C GLN A 64 1.66 -20.89 4.88
N GLU A 65 1.32 -20.50 3.65
CA GLU A 65 1.88 -21.10 2.42
C GLU A 65 3.41 -20.99 2.36
N PHE A 66 3.96 -19.85 2.79
CA PHE A 66 5.40 -19.58 2.74
C PHE A 66 6.13 -19.81 4.07
N ASN A 67 5.46 -20.38 5.08
CA ASN A 67 6.01 -20.66 6.41
C ASN A 67 6.66 -19.43 7.09
N LEU A 68 5.99 -18.27 7.05
CA LEU A 68 6.58 -16.99 7.42
C LEU A 68 6.35 -16.56 8.87
N TRP A 69 5.56 -17.31 9.64
CA TRP A 69 5.17 -16.93 11.01
C TRP A 69 6.37 -16.63 11.93
N GLY A 70 7.47 -17.38 11.81
CA GLY A 70 8.69 -17.15 12.60
C GLY A 70 9.65 -16.08 12.05
N SER A 71 9.32 -15.48 10.91
CA SER A 71 10.26 -14.72 10.08
C SER A 71 9.85 -13.26 9.88
N ILE A 72 8.56 -12.94 10.10
CA ILE A 72 8.07 -11.55 10.04
C ILE A 72 8.38 -10.84 11.37
N LEU A 73 9.16 -9.77 11.30
CA LEU A 73 9.46 -8.90 12.45
C LEU A 73 8.58 -7.64 12.46
N MET A 74 8.17 -7.19 11.28
CA MET A 74 7.45 -5.93 11.09
C MET A 74 6.32 -6.09 10.08
N ILE A 75 5.25 -5.33 10.27
CA ILE A 75 4.14 -5.18 9.34
C ILE A 75 4.09 -3.71 8.91
N ILE A 76 4.10 -3.48 7.60
CA ILE A 76 4.06 -2.15 7.00
C ILE A 76 2.82 -2.04 6.10
N ALA A 77 1.97 -1.07 6.42
CA ALA A 77 0.73 -0.79 5.68
C ALA A 77 0.34 0.68 5.88
N ASP A 78 -0.63 1.17 5.11
CA ASP A 78 -1.25 2.47 5.39
C ASP A 78 -1.99 2.48 6.73
N THR A 79 -2.41 3.67 7.20
CA THR A 79 -3.11 3.84 8.48
C THR A 79 -4.62 4.00 8.30
N THR A 80 -5.21 3.37 7.28
CA THR A 80 -6.66 3.35 7.12
C THR A 80 -7.33 2.60 8.28
N SER A 81 -8.59 2.92 8.56
CA SER A 81 -9.35 2.24 9.63
C SER A 81 -9.48 0.74 9.42
N VAL A 82 -9.50 0.28 8.17
CA VAL A 82 -9.48 -1.14 7.81
C VAL A 82 -8.19 -1.81 8.26
N ASN A 83 -7.05 -1.16 8.08
CA ASN A 83 -5.73 -1.73 8.42
C ASN A 83 -5.40 -1.58 9.91
N THR A 84 -5.65 -0.41 10.49
CA THR A 84 -5.20 -0.05 11.84
C THR A 84 -6.32 0.19 12.85
N GLY A 85 -7.57 -0.19 12.54
CA GLY A 85 -8.70 -0.06 13.45
C GLY A 85 -8.42 -0.69 14.82
N LYS A 86 -8.68 0.04 15.91
CA LYS A 86 -8.27 -0.31 17.29
C LYS A 86 -8.67 -1.73 17.74
N LYS A 87 -9.80 -2.24 17.27
CA LYS A 87 -10.35 -3.57 17.66
C LYS A 87 -10.45 -4.57 16.51
N SER A 88 -10.48 -4.08 15.27
CA SER A 88 -10.85 -4.86 14.09
C SER A 88 -9.99 -4.55 12.87
N GLY A 89 -8.82 -3.94 13.08
CA GLY A 89 -7.87 -3.68 12.01
C GLY A 89 -7.11 -4.95 11.62
N VAL A 90 -6.81 -5.09 10.33
CA VAL A 90 -5.99 -6.20 9.79
C VAL A 90 -4.72 -6.40 10.61
N VAL A 91 -4.02 -5.31 10.95
CA VAL A 91 -2.76 -5.36 11.70
C VAL A 91 -2.95 -5.94 13.11
N ILE A 92 -4.03 -5.55 13.80
CA ILE A 92 -4.32 -6.03 15.15
C ILE A 92 -4.60 -7.54 15.13
N TRP A 93 -5.41 -8.00 14.18
CA TRP A 93 -5.74 -9.41 14.04
C TRP A 93 -4.53 -10.24 13.64
N LEU A 94 -3.73 -9.80 12.67
CA LEU A 94 -2.48 -10.48 12.32
C LEU A 94 -1.56 -10.61 13.53
N GLN A 95 -1.31 -9.51 14.27
CA GLN A 95 -0.46 -9.55 15.46
C GLN A 95 -0.95 -10.55 16.52
N GLN A 96 -2.27 -10.63 16.75
CA GLN A 96 -2.86 -11.62 17.66
C GLN A 96 -2.66 -13.06 17.15
N MET A 97 -2.66 -13.28 15.83
CA MET A 97 -2.41 -14.59 15.25
C MET A 97 -0.95 -15.01 15.36
N PHE A 98 -0.01 -14.08 15.19
CA PHE A 98 1.41 -14.37 15.45
C PHE A 98 1.59 -14.84 16.90
N GLU A 99 1.01 -14.13 17.87
CA GLU A 99 1.05 -14.52 19.28
C GLU A 99 0.40 -15.89 19.53
N LYS A 100 -0.78 -16.15 18.94
CA LYS A 100 -1.48 -17.44 19.06
C LYS A 100 -0.68 -18.60 18.45
N ASN A 101 0.08 -18.34 17.40
CA ASN A 101 0.96 -19.31 16.74
C ASN A 101 2.33 -19.47 17.44
N GLY A 102 2.51 -18.86 18.63
CA GLY A 102 3.76 -18.94 19.40
C GLY A 102 4.92 -18.13 18.81
N SER A 103 4.64 -17.24 17.86
CA SER A 103 5.63 -16.37 17.22
C SER A 103 5.65 -14.98 17.87
N PRO A 104 6.79 -14.26 17.85
CA PRO A 104 6.85 -12.91 18.38
C PRO A 104 5.87 -11.97 17.68
N ARG A 105 5.20 -11.10 18.45
CA ARG A 105 4.29 -10.07 17.90
C ARG A 105 5.06 -9.11 16.99
N PRO A 106 4.77 -9.04 15.67
CA PRO A 106 5.45 -8.11 14.77
C PRO A 106 5.14 -6.66 15.14
N LYS A 107 6.10 -5.75 14.93
CA LYS A 107 5.89 -4.31 15.12
C LYS A 107 5.16 -3.72 13.90
N PHE A 108 4.18 -2.86 14.15
CA PHE A 108 3.53 -2.11 13.08
C PHE A 108 4.31 -0.82 12.80
N ILE A 109 4.53 -0.52 11.54
CA ILE A 109 5.09 0.74 11.05
C ILE A 109 4.19 1.25 9.93
N SER A 110 3.77 2.50 9.98
CA SER A 110 2.99 3.13 8.91
C SER A 110 3.82 3.26 7.62
N CYS A 111 3.20 3.03 6.48
CA CYS A 111 3.82 3.21 5.16
C CYS A 111 4.40 4.62 5.00
N GLN A 112 5.64 4.71 4.50
CA GLN A 112 6.35 5.97 4.32
C GLN A 112 5.55 6.98 3.48
N HIS A 113 4.91 6.52 2.39
CA HIS A 113 4.10 7.40 1.54
C HIS A 113 2.97 8.06 2.34
N HIS A 114 2.26 7.29 3.17
CA HIS A 114 1.18 7.85 3.99
C HIS A 114 1.71 8.87 5.02
N VAL A 115 2.88 8.61 5.61
CA VAL A 115 3.51 9.55 6.56
C VAL A 115 3.89 10.85 5.84
N LEU A 116 4.53 10.75 4.67
CA LEU A 116 4.95 11.92 3.89
C LEU A 116 3.74 12.72 3.41
N ASP A 117 2.69 12.07 2.92
CA ASP A 117 1.44 12.73 2.51
C ASP A 117 0.80 13.48 3.68
N ARG A 118 0.87 12.91 4.90
CA ARG A 118 0.39 13.60 6.11
C ARG A 118 1.24 14.79 6.50
N ILE A 119 2.56 14.67 6.45
CA ILE A 119 3.45 15.80 6.73
C ILE A 119 3.20 16.92 5.71
N LEU A 120 3.16 16.58 4.41
CA LEU A 120 2.88 17.54 3.36
C LEU A 120 1.54 18.23 3.57
N ARG A 121 0.49 17.48 3.91
CA ARG A 121 -0.81 18.05 4.23
C ARG A 121 -0.73 19.05 5.38
N ILE A 122 -0.11 18.67 6.50
CA ILE A 122 0.00 19.54 7.68
C ILE A 122 0.74 20.85 7.32
N VAL A 123 1.85 20.74 6.60
CA VAL A 123 2.61 21.92 6.17
C VAL A 123 1.77 22.80 5.24
N MET A 124 1.07 22.21 4.27
CA MET A 124 0.21 23.00 3.36
C MET A 124 -0.98 23.63 4.07
N ASP A 125 -1.59 22.94 5.05
CA ASP A 125 -2.71 23.46 5.84
C ASP A 125 -2.25 24.66 6.70
N ASP A 126 -1.04 24.62 7.26
CA ASP A 126 -0.40 25.72 8.01
C ASP A 126 -0.05 26.92 7.10
N GLU A 127 0.64 26.68 5.99
CA GLU A 127 1.06 27.72 5.05
C GLU A 127 -0.14 28.39 4.34
N LEU A 128 -1.22 27.64 4.08
CA LEU A 128 -2.36 28.07 3.26
C LEU A 128 -3.64 28.33 4.08
N HIS A 129 -3.53 28.37 5.41
CA HIS A 129 -4.58 28.77 6.37
C HIS A 129 -5.88 27.95 6.32
N ASP A 130 -5.79 26.62 6.42
CA ASP A 130 -6.94 25.71 6.68
C ASP A 130 -8.17 25.92 5.76
N SER A 131 -7.94 26.47 4.57
CA SER A 131 -8.98 26.71 3.58
C SER A 131 -9.41 25.37 2.99
N THR A 132 -10.65 24.93 3.27
CA THR A 132 -11.30 23.82 2.55
C THR A 132 -11.55 24.12 1.06
N LYS A 133 -11.26 25.34 0.60
CA LYS A 133 -11.20 25.70 -0.82
C LYS A 133 -9.78 25.45 -1.31
N SER A 134 -9.65 24.86 -2.51
CA SER A 134 -8.36 24.73 -3.17
C SER A 134 -7.58 26.03 -3.03
N PRO A 135 -6.35 25.99 -2.52
CA PRO A 135 -5.54 27.19 -2.41
C PRO A 135 -5.41 27.78 -3.81
N ASP A 136 -5.52 29.11 -3.91
CA ASP A 136 -5.34 29.83 -5.16
C ASP A 136 -3.85 29.87 -5.50
N ILE A 137 -3.29 28.69 -5.78
CA ILE A 137 -1.90 28.51 -6.18
C ILE A 137 -1.84 28.85 -7.66
N GLU A 138 -1.47 30.08 -7.96
CA GLU A 138 -1.18 30.52 -9.32
C GLU A 138 0.11 29.83 -9.81
N TYR A 139 -0.04 28.62 -10.35
CA TYR A 139 1.07 27.96 -11.02
C TYR A 139 1.44 28.77 -12.28
N PHE A 140 2.72 29.17 -12.39
CA PHE A 140 3.22 29.98 -13.52
C PHE A 140 2.88 29.37 -14.90
N PHE A 141 2.77 28.04 -14.97
CA PHE A 141 2.45 27.32 -16.19
C PHE A 141 0.95 27.24 -16.52
N VAL A 142 0.04 27.53 -15.58
CA VAL A 142 -1.41 27.44 -15.80
C VAL A 142 -1.87 28.42 -16.87
N LYS A 143 -1.32 29.65 -16.88
CA LYS A 143 -1.59 30.63 -17.94
C LYS A 143 -1.21 30.11 -19.33
N ASP A 144 -0.04 29.48 -19.42
CA ASP A 144 0.44 28.89 -20.67
C ASP A 144 -0.37 27.66 -21.08
N LEU A 145 -0.78 26.84 -20.12
CA LEU A 145 -1.59 25.63 -20.34
C LEU A 145 -2.99 25.99 -20.85
N VAL A 146 -3.65 26.99 -20.25
CA VAL A 146 -4.95 27.50 -20.71
C VAL A 146 -4.82 28.11 -22.10
N ARG A 147 -3.80 28.95 -22.35
CA ARG A 147 -3.56 29.56 -23.66
C ARG A 147 -3.34 28.52 -24.77
N LYS A 148 -2.64 27.42 -24.44
CA LYS A 148 -2.29 26.37 -25.40
C LYS A 148 -3.26 25.19 -25.36
N TYR A 149 -4.35 25.25 -24.60
CA TYR A 149 -5.22 24.11 -24.34
C TYR A 149 -5.74 23.46 -25.62
N ASP A 150 -6.27 24.25 -26.56
CA ASP A 150 -6.80 23.71 -27.82
C ASP A 150 -5.71 23.09 -28.71
N GLN A 151 -4.49 23.66 -28.68
CA GLN A 151 -3.35 23.11 -29.42
C GLN A 151 -2.89 21.79 -28.82
N LEU A 152 -2.80 21.70 -27.49
CA LEU A 152 -2.45 20.48 -26.75
C LEU A 152 -3.51 19.39 -26.95
N LYS A 153 -4.79 19.77 -26.91
CA LYS A 153 -5.93 18.87 -27.15
C LYS A 153 -5.94 18.33 -28.58
N ALA A 154 -5.65 19.19 -29.57
CA ALA A 154 -5.53 18.79 -30.97
C ALA A 154 -4.31 17.88 -31.19
N ALA A 155 -3.15 18.20 -30.60
CA ALA A 155 -1.97 17.34 -30.65
C ALA A 155 -2.25 15.95 -30.06
N PHE A 156 -2.88 15.87 -28.89
CA PHE A 156 -3.27 14.60 -28.27
C PHE A 156 -4.29 13.80 -29.09
N SER A 157 -5.25 14.47 -29.74
CA SER A 157 -6.26 13.80 -30.57
C SER A 157 -5.69 13.31 -31.91
N ASN A 158 -4.66 14.01 -32.42
CA ASN A 158 -3.98 13.66 -33.67
C ASN A 158 -2.90 12.59 -33.44
N GLU A 159 -2.33 12.50 -32.24
CA GLU A 159 -1.49 11.40 -31.79
C GLU A 159 -2.35 10.23 -31.27
N LYS A 160 -3.07 9.56 -32.18
CA LYS A 160 -3.21 8.09 -32.07
C LYS A 160 -1.83 7.47 -32.33
N ALA A 161 -0.85 7.77 -31.48
CA ALA A 161 0.45 7.15 -31.50
C ALA A 161 0.38 5.90 -30.63
N GLU A 162 0.62 4.76 -31.26
CA GLU A 162 0.74 3.44 -30.63
C GLU A 162 1.61 3.53 -29.37
N ILE A 163 1.03 3.17 -28.23
CA ILE A 163 1.81 2.83 -27.05
C ILE A 163 2.50 1.49 -27.36
N LYS A 164 3.78 1.53 -27.72
CA LYS A 164 4.67 0.36 -27.68
C LYS A 164 5.17 0.14 -26.26
#